data_AF-A0A7C5HKM7-F1
#
_entry.id   AF-A0A7C5HKM7-F1
#
_cell.length_a   1.000
_cell.length_b   1.000
_cell.length_c   1.000
_cell.angle_alpha   90.00
_cell.angle_beta   90.00
_cell.angle_gamma   90.00
#
_symmetry.space_group_name_H-M   'P 1'
#
loop_
_entity.id
_entity.type
_entity.pdbx_description
1 polymer ?
#
loop_
_entity_poly.entity_id
_entity_poly.type
_entity_poly.pdbx_seq_one_letter_code
_entity_poly.pdbx_strand_id
1 'polypeptide(L)'
;MRKWGLLIVVLAIFTVLNADDSTYTHIKGFSEFSFNRQSVSGTVSGYNWQPYSNRNNRTNLLIESALGNDLYFSGNILSNQTALEDGIYSFSLRHRYGMAKIGQFVPEINGMTDKALMKGILVKGNYENNEITGQYFFNNIAFTKEKIEGNGTEGPFRLKYADLINGSEIVELIDKEGKRTVLRRNNDYSINYIAGDIELKNRILENNELLIVKYETKNGAHYRLEEAHYAYRNQTFGLGIK
;
A
#
# COMPACT_ATOMS: atom_id res chain seq x y z
N MET A 1 8.24 -13.32 -10.51
CA MET A 1 9.69 -13.43 -10.29
C MET A 1 10.54 -12.71 -11.34
N ARG A 2 10.21 -12.73 -12.64
CA ARG A 2 11.08 -12.17 -13.71
C ARG A 2 11.38 -10.65 -13.67
N LYS A 3 10.56 -9.80 -13.03
CA LYS A 3 10.70 -8.33 -13.12
C LYS A 3 11.76 -7.73 -12.18
N TRP A 4 12.03 -8.35 -11.03
CA TRP A 4 12.94 -7.80 -10.01
C TRP A 4 14.40 -8.25 -10.19
N GLY A 5 14.61 -9.44 -10.77
CA GLY A 5 15.96 -9.95 -11.04
C GLY A 5 16.76 -9.06 -12.00
N LEU A 6 16.10 -8.42 -12.97
CA LEU A 6 16.76 -7.52 -13.91
C LEU A 6 17.29 -6.26 -13.22
N LEU A 7 16.53 -5.68 -12.27
CA LEU A 7 16.95 -4.48 -11.53
C LEU A 7 18.18 -4.77 -10.65
N ILE A 8 18.19 -5.94 -9.99
CA ILE A 8 19.32 -6.37 -9.15
C ILE A 8 20.58 -6.60 -10.00
N VAL A 9 20.43 -7.21 -11.18
CA VAL A 9 21.56 -7.40 -12.11
C VAL A 9 22.07 -6.06 -12.66
N VAL A 10 21.18 -5.12 -12.99
CA VAL A 10 21.58 -3.78 -13.45
C VAL A 10 22.34 -3.04 -12.34
N LEU A 11 21.84 -3.06 -11.09
CA LEU A 11 22.53 -2.46 -9.95
C LEU A 11 23.90 -3.10 -9.71
N ALA A 12 24.01 -4.42 -9.81
CA ALA A 12 25.28 -5.15 -9.67
C ALA A 12 26.29 -4.87 -10.79
N ILE A 13 25.83 -4.57 -12.01
CA ILE A 13 26.73 -4.18 -13.12
C ILE A 13 27.23 -2.74 -12.92
N PHE A 14 26.37 -1.83 -12.45
CA PHE A 14 26.77 -0.44 -12.19
C PHE A 14 27.77 -0.29 -11.05
N THR A 15 27.71 -1.12 -10.01
CA THR A 15 28.68 -1.11 -8.90
C THR A 15 30.07 -1.56 -9.34
N VAL A 16 30.19 -2.49 -10.28
CA VAL A 16 31.48 -3.02 -10.75
C VAL A 16 32.23 -2.01 -11.63
N LEU A 17 31.52 -1.12 -12.32
CA LEU A 17 32.11 -0.21 -13.32
C LEU A 17 32.59 1.13 -12.77
N ASN A 18 32.25 1.51 -11.54
CA ASN A 18 32.62 2.80 -10.92
C ASN A 18 33.05 2.65 -9.44
N ALA A 19 33.88 1.64 -9.16
CA ALA A 19 34.30 1.35 -7.80
C ALA A 19 35.32 2.38 -7.28
N ASP A 20 34.83 3.35 -6.51
CA ASP A 20 35.58 4.10 -5.50
C ASP A 20 35.23 3.55 -4.11
N ASP A 21 36.04 3.82 -3.08
CA ASP A 21 35.92 3.22 -1.73
C ASP A 21 34.55 3.47 -1.05
N SER A 22 33.78 4.46 -1.50
CA SER A 22 32.43 4.75 -1.02
C SER A 22 31.31 3.94 -1.71
N THR A 23 31.65 3.07 -2.65
CA THR A 23 30.68 2.24 -3.38
C THR A 23 30.32 1.00 -2.59
N TYR A 24 29.02 0.83 -2.29
CA TYR A 24 28.53 -0.36 -1.58
C TYR A 24 27.10 -0.70 -1.98
N THR A 25 26.72 -1.96 -1.73
CA THR A 25 25.33 -2.41 -1.74
C THR A 25 25.10 -3.34 -0.55
N HIS A 26 24.18 -2.96 0.32
CA HIS A 26 23.68 -3.77 1.42
C HIS A 26 22.25 -4.21 1.09
N ILE A 27 22.02 -5.52 1.17
CA ILE A 27 20.69 -6.11 1.06
C ILE A 27 20.42 -6.83 2.37
N LYS A 28 19.35 -6.43 3.07
CA LYS A 28 18.93 -6.97 4.36
C LYS A 28 17.52 -7.54 4.26
N GLY A 29 17.21 -8.51 5.11
CA GLY A 29 15.88 -9.12 5.19
C GLY A 29 15.82 -10.53 4.63
N PHE A 30 14.66 -10.95 4.13
CA PHE A 30 14.42 -12.31 3.67
C PHE A 30 13.51 -12.37 2.44
N SER A 31 13.66 -13.46 1.69
CA SER A 31 12.70 -13.89 0.69
C SER A 31 12.47 -15.38 0.90
N GLU A 32 11.25 -15.73 1.26
CA GLU A 32 10.83 -17.08 1.58
C GLU A 32 9.84 -17.55 0.53
N PHE A 33 9.99 -18.79 0.09
CA PHE A 33 8.95 -19.47 -0.66
C PHE A 33 8.58 -20.75 0.08
N SER A 34 7.28 -21.02 0.14
CA SER A 34 6.73 -22.25 0.68
C SER A 34 5.92 -22.91 -0.41
N PHE A 35 6.26 -24.16 -0.71
CA PHE A 35 5.51 -24.99 -1.63
C PHE A 35 4.85 -26.11 -0.82
N ASN A 36 3.53 -26.08 -0.74
CA ASN A 36 2.75 -27.08 -0.04
C ASN A 36 1.88 -27.84 -1.04
N ARG A 37 2.04 -29.17 -1.06
CA ARG A 37 1.14 -30.08 -1.75
C ARG A 37 0.34 -30.83 -0.69
N GLN A 38 -0.97 -30.66 -0.68
CA GLN A 38 -1.85 -31.44 0.19
C GLN A 38 -2.51 -32.55 -0.61
N SER A 39 -2.46 -33.77 -0.08
CA SER A 39 -3.20 -34.92 -0.58
C SER A 39 -4.11 -35.43 0.52
N VAL A 40 -5.41 -35.47 0.26
CA VAL A 40 -6.40 -36.10 1.13
C VAL A 40 -6.73 -37.47 0.54
N SER A 41 -6.62 -38.53 1.34
CA SER A 41 -7.01 -39.88 0.96
C SER A 41 -8.21 -40.33 1.79
N GLY A 42 -9.27 -40.82 1.13
CA GLY A 42 -10.45 -41.38 1.78
C GLY A 42 -11.40 -42.00 0.77
N THR A 43 -12.15 -43.02 1.20
CA THR A 43 -13.21 -43.69 0.41
C THR A 43 -14.53 -42.97 0.62
N VAL A 44 -14.77 -41.89 -0.13
CA VAL A 44 -16.10 -41.28 -0.22
C VAL A 44 -16.49 -41.25 -1.68
N SER A 45 -17.52 -42.03 -2.06
CA SER A 45 -18.06 -42.03 -3.41
C SER A 45 -18.59 -40.63 -3.77
N GLY A 46 -18.11 -40.04 -4.87
CA GLY A 46 -18.64 -38.80 -5.42
C GLY A 46 -17.76 -37.54 -5.28
N TYR A 47 -16.56 -37.64 -4.70
CA TYR A 47 -15.63 -36.51 -4.67
C TYR A 47 -14.70 -36.52 -5.91
N ASN A 48 -14.82 -35.51 -6.76
CA ASN A 48 -13.83 -35.27 -7.83
C ASN A 48 -12.55 -34.72 -7.21
N TRP A 49 -11.52 -35.57 -7.22
CA TRP A 49 -10.18 -35.24 -6.74
C TRP A 49 -9.56 -34.13 -7.58
N GLN A 50 -9.06 -33.08 -6.93
CA GLN A 50 -8.10 -32.16 -7.53
C GLN A 50 -6.93 -31.94 -6.55
N PRO A 51 -5.68 -32.20 -6.94
CA PRO A 51 -4.54 -31.92 -6.11
C PRO A 51 -4.44 -30.40 -5.92
N TYR A 52 -4.54 -29.95 -4.67
CA TYR A 52 -4.32 -28.55 -4.34
C TYR A 52 -2.83 -28.34 -4.04
N SER A 53 -2.16 -27.58 -4.91
CA SER A 53 -0.84 -27.05 -4.65
C SER A 53 -0.97 -25.58 -4.26
N ASN A 54 -0.50 -25.23 -3.06
CA ASN A 54 -0.36 -23.83 -2.68
C ASN A 54 1.11 -23.42 -2.75
N ARG A 55 1.34 -22.28 -3.40
CA ARG A 55 2.65 -21.64 -3.44
C ARG A 55 2.52 -20.27 -2.78
N ASN A 56 3.12 -20.15 -1.61
CA ASN A 56 3.20 -18.89 -0.89
C ASN A 56 4.60 -18.33 -1.07
N ASN A 57 4.71 -17.05 -1.41
CA ASN A 57 5.99 -16.34 -1.32
C ASN A 57 5.80 -15.19 -0.33
N ARG A 58 6.77 -15.00 0.54
CA ARG A 58 6.86 -13.84 1.41
C ARG A 58 8.19 -13.16 1.14
N THR A 59 8.21 -11.85 1.07
CA THR A 59 9.45 -11.10 0.83
C THR A 59 9.43 -9.86 1.69
N ASN A 60 10.52 -9.63 2.41
CA ASN A 60 10.79 -8.41 3.14
C ASN A 60 12.25 -8.08 2.92
N LEU A 61 12.53 -7.19 1.96
CA LEU A 61 13.87 -6.81 1.58
C LEU A 61 14.05 -5.31 1.74
N LEU A 62 15.15 -4.93 2.37
CA LEU A 62 15.69 -3.58 2.38
C LEU A 62 16.97 -3.58 1.57
N ILE A 63 17.08 -2.64 0.63
CA ILE A 63 18.24 -2.43 -0.22
C ILE A 63 18.76 -1.03 0.05
N GLU A 64 20.04 -0.91 0.34
CA GLU A 64 20.76 0.36 0.53
C GLU A 64 22.03 0.30 -0.29
N SER A 65 22.29 1.28 -1.13
CA SER A 65 23.48 1.30 -1.96
C SER A 65 23.97 2.72 -2.16
N ALA A 66 25.28 2.88 -2.24
CA ALA A 66 25.93 4.09 -2.73
C ALA A 66 26.84 3.71 -3.90
N LEU A 67 26.89 4.58 -4.91
CA LEU A 67 27.77 4.50 -6.06
C LEU A 67 28.62 5.77 -6.03
N GLY A 68 29.86 5.64 -5.53
CA GLY A 68 30.70 6.78 -5.17
C GLY A 68 30.06 7.69 -4.13
N ASN A 69 30.43 8.97 -4.14
CA ASN A 69 30.00 9.94 -3.12
C ASN A 69 28.67 10.62 -3.43
N ASP A 70 28.22 10.55 -4.68
CA ASP A 70 27.15 11.43 -5.18
C ASP A 70 25.83 10.72 -5.44
N LEU A 71 25.81 9.40 -5.60
CA LEU A 71 24.62 8.64 -5.99
C LEU A 71 24.25 7.59 -4.94
N TYR A 72 23.05 7.70 -4.39
CA TYR A 72 22.52 6.83 -3.35
C TYR A 72 21.22 6.20 -3.82
N PHE A 73 21.11 4.88 -3.65
CA PHE A 73 19.90 4.12 -3.93
C PHE A 73 19.38 3.49 -2.65
N SER A 74 18.08 3.56 -2.41
CA SER A 74 17.42 2.81 -1.36
C SER A 74 16.14 2.18 -1.86
N GLY A 75 15.78 1.03 -1.32
CA GLY A 75 14.60 0.29 -1.73
C GLY A 75 14.05 -0.56 -0.60
N ASN A 76 12.73 -0.68 -0.52
CA ASN A 76 12.05 -1.63 0.34
C ASN A 76 11.03 -2.42 -0.49
N ILE A 77 10.95 -3.73 -0.26
CA ILE A 77 9.97 -4.62 -0.86
C ILE A 77 9.37 -5.46 0.27
N LEU A 78 8.07 -5.35 0.47
CA LEU A 78 7.28 -6.14 1.40
C LEU A 78 6.14 -6.84 0.64
N SER A 79 6.06 -8.16 0.74
CA SER A 79 4.97 -8.95 0.19
C SER A 79 4.59 -10.04 1.18
N ASN A 80 3.32 -10.04 1.61
CA ASN A 80 2.78 -11.01 2.55
C ASN A 80 1.77 -11.94 1.86
N GLN A 81 2.18 -13.21 1.75
CA GLN A 81 1.46 -14.49 1.74
C GLN A 81 0.12 -14.73 1.00
N THR A 82 -0.66 -13.77 0.51
CA THR A 82 -1.88 -14.10 -0.24
C THR A 82 -1.82 -13.58 -1.67
N ALA A 83 -2.25 -14.39 -2.64
CA ALA A 83 -2.27 -14.04 -4.06
C ALA A 83 -3.14 -12.82 -4.41
N LEU A 84 -3.76 -12.19 -3.40
CA LEU A 84 -4.68 -11.07 -3.49
C LEU A 84 -4.14 -9.80 -2.79
N GLU A 85 -3.03 -9.88 -2.05
CA GLU A 85 -2.37 -8.70 -1.44
C GLU A 85 -1.27 -8.19 -2.37
N ASP A 86 -1.47 -6.98 -2.90
CA ASP A 86 -0.43 -6.25 -3.62
C ASP A 86 0.75 -5.98 -2.66
N GLY A 87 1.93 -6.52 -3.00
CA GLY A 87 3.14 -6.24 -2.24
C GLY A 87 3.44 -4.74 -2.22
N ILE A 88 3.83 -4.23 -1.06
CA ILE A 88 4.32 -2.87 -0.89
C ILE A 88 5.75 -2.78 -1.41
N TYR A 89 6.05 -1.81 -2.26
CA TYR A 89 7.42 -1.54 -2.65
C TYR A 89 7.69 -0.05 -2.77
N SER A 90 8.89 0.38 -2.44
CA SER A 90 9.30 1.78 -2.54
C SER A 90 10.78 1.83 -2.91
N PHE A 91 11.13 2.60 -3.93
CA PHE A 91 12.52 2.80 -4.34
C PHE A 91 12.81 4.28 -4.45
N SER A 92 14.01 4.67 -4.05
CA SER A 92 14.50 6.04 -4.09
C SER A 92 15.90 6.05 -4.67
N LEU A 93 16.13 6.91 -5.65
CA LEU A 93 17.43 7.28 -6.16
C LEU A 93 17.67 8.73 -5.76
N ARG A 94 18.79 9.02 -5.10
CA ARG A 94 19.18 10.37 -4.68
C ARG A 94 20.55 10.68 -5.24
N HIS A 95 20.65 11.83 -5.88
CA HIS A 95 21.89 12.41 -6.36
C HIS A 95 22.11 13.80 -5.74
N ARG A 96 23.32 14.35 -5.79
CA ARG A 96 23.58 15.73 -5.30
C ARG A 96 22.71 16.80 -5.96
N TYR A 97 22.21 16.55 -7.18
CA TYR A 97 21.35 17.46 -7.94
C TYR A 97 19.86 17.14 -7.88
N GLY A 98 19.43 16.10 -7.15
CA GLY A 98 18.01 15.75 -7.11
C GLY A 98 17.71 14.36 -6.59
N MET A 99 16.45 13.96 -6.67
CA MET A 99 16.01 12.62 -6.33
C MET A 99 14.87 12.15 -7.24
N ALA A 100 14.74 10.85 -7.36
CA ALA A 100 13.59 10.18 -7.94
C ALA A 100 13.09 9.11 -6.96
N LYS A 101 11.78 9.02 -6.75
CA LYS A 101 11.12 7.94 -6.01
C LYS A 101 10.08 7.26 -6.88
N ILE A 102 9.95 5.95 -6.74
CA ILE A 102 8.92 5.14 -7.41
C ILE A 102 8.37 4.08 -6.47
N GLY A 103 7.08 3.80 -6.59
CA GLY A 103 6.40 2.78 -5.79
C GLY A 103 5.40 3.43 -4.85
N GLN A 104 5.22 2.85 -3.66
CA GLN A 104 4.33 3.32 -2.63
C GLN A 104 5.08 4.18 -1.62
N PHE A 105 4.60 5.41 -1.42
CA PHE A 105 5.09 6.35 -0.42
C PHE A 105 4.02 7.39 -0.11
N VAL A 106 4.13 8.08 1.03
CA VAL A 106 3.24 9.18 1.38
C VAL A 106 3.79 10.45 0.73
N PRO A 107 3.12 11.03 -0.28
CA PRO A 107 3.60 12.25 -0.90
C PRO A 107 3.29 13.47 -0.04
N GLU A 108 4.19 14.45 -0.06
CA GLU A 108 3.99 15.76 0.56
C GLU A 108 3.37 16.70 -0.47
N ILE A 109 2.03 16.67 -0.57
CA ILE A 109 1.27 17.53 -1.50
C ILE A 109 0.66 18.69 -0.71
N ASN A 110 0.96 19.92 -1.13
CA ASN A 110 0.40 21.10 -0.50
C ASN A 110 -1.14 21.11 -0.61
N GLY A 111 -1.83 21.33 0.51
CA GLY A 111 -3.29 21.31 0.57
C GLY A 111 -3.92 19.94 0.80
N MET A 112 -3.13 18.85 0.78
CA MET A 112 -3.60 17.53 1.17
C MET A 112 -3.35 17.30 2.67
N THR A 113 -4.43 17.30 3.46
CA THR A 113 -4.38 17.08 4.92
C THR A 113 -4.25 15.61 5.31
N ASP A 114 -4.72 14.70 4.45
CA ASP A 114 -4.68 13.26 4.71
C ASP A 114 -3.39 12.64 4.16
N LYS A 115 -2.51 12.22 5.08
CA LYS A 115 -1.27 11.47 4.79
C LYS A 115 -1.61 10.04 4.37
N ALA A 116 -1.96 9.84 3.10
CA ALA A 116 -2.24 8.53 2.53
C ALA A 116 -1.00 7.95 1.82
N LEU A 117 -0.81 6.63 1.93
CA LEU A 117 0.20 5.91 1.15
C LEU A 117 -0.28 5.82 -0.30
N MET A 118 0.41 6.48 -1.23
CA MET A 118 0.04 6.50 -2.64
C MET A 118 1.07 5.75 -3.48
N LYS A 119 0.63 5.24 -4.63
CA LYS A 119 1.53 4.64 -5.60
C LYS A 119 1.84 5.65 -6.69
N GLY A 120 3.10 5.81 -7.04
CA GLY A 120 3.45 6.79 -8.05
C GLY A 120 4.94 6.99 -8.25
N ILE A 121 5.25 8.12 -8.87
CA ILE A 121 6.59 8.58 -9.19
C ILE A 121 6.70 10.02 -8.68
N LEU A 122 7.81 10.33 -8.02
CA LEU A 122 8.20 11.67 -7.61
C LEU A 122 9.60 11.94 -8.13
N VAL A 123 9.80 13.06 -8.80
CA VAL A 123 11.11 13.54 -9.24
C VAL A 123 11.28 14.95 -8.71
N LYS A 124 12.39 15.18 -8.01
CA LYS A 124 12.83 16.51 -7.58
C LYS A 124 14.22 16.78 -8.13
N GLY A 125 14.45 17.96 -8.66
CA GLY A 125 15.74 18.37 -9.18
C GLY A 125 16.06 19.80 -8.78
N ASN A 126 17.33 20.07 -8.54
CA ASN A 126 17.84 21.40 -8.33
C ASN A 126 18.80 21.72 -9.47
N TYR A 127 18.51 22.79 -10.21
CA TYR A 127 19.42 23.31 -11.23
C TYR A 127 19.57 24.81 -11.01
N GLU A 128 20.79 25.22 -10.64
CA GLU A 128 21.11 26.58 -10.19
C GLU A 128 20.20 27.01 -9.01
N ASN A 129 19.43 28.08 -9.17
CA ASN A 129 18.49 28.60 -8.17
C ASN A 129 17.04 28.13 -8.40
N ASN A 130 16.83 27.09 -9.21
CA ASN A 130 15.49 26.59 -9.54
C ASN A 130 15.29 25.19 -8.98
N GLU A 131 14.13 24.99 -8.35
CA GLU A 131 13.63 23.68 -7.94
C GLU A 131 12.59 23.20 -8.96
N ILE A 132 12.78 21.99 -9.47
CA ILE A 132 11.84 21.33 -10.38
C ILE A 132 11.25 20.15 -9.61
N THR A 133 9.92 20.13 -9.48
CA THR A 133 9.21 18.99 -8.92
C THR A 133 8.20 18.47 -9.94
N GLY A 134 8.41 17.24 -10.38
CA GLY A 134 7.46 16.48 -11.19
C GLY A 134 6.91 15.33 -10.36
N GLN A 135 5.58 15.21 -10.29
CA GLN A 135 4.96 14.15 -9.53
C GLN A 135 3.76 13.58 -10.26
N TYR A 136 3.62 12.26 -10.17
CA TYR A 136 2.47 11.53 -10.67
C TYR A 136 2.09 10.48 -9.64
N PHE A 137 0.91 10.63 -9.07
CA PHE A 137 0.38 9.69 -8.09
C PHE A 137 -0.95 9.16 -8.58
N PHE A 138 -1.17 7.88 -8.29
CA PHE A 138 -2.49 7.29 -8.33
C PHE A 138 -2.75 6.64 -6.98
N ASN A 139 -3.96 6.87 -6.48
CA ASN A 139 -4.38 6.22 -5.27
C ASN A 139 -4.61 4.73 -5.57
N ASN A 140 -3.73 3.85 -5.08
CA ASN A 140 -3.98 2.41 -5.14
C ASN A 140 -4.76 1.93 -3.89
N ILE A 141 -5.08 2.83 -2.97
CA ILE A 141 -5.63 2.53 -1.64
C ILE A 141 -6.69 3.59 -1.30
N ALA A 142 -7.81 3.57 -2.04
CA ALA A 142 -8.96 4.40 -1.71
C ALA A 142 -9.65 3.82 -0.46
N PHE A 143 -9.19 4.22 0.73
CA PHE A 143 -9.94 4.00 1.95
C PHE A 143 -11.24 4.80 1.86
N THR A 144 -12.35 4.09 1.72
CA THR A 144 -13.68 4.67 1.92
C THR A 144 -13.91 4.76 3.41
N LYS A 145 -14.37 5.92 3.88
CA LYS A 145 -14.82 6.12 5.25
C LYS A 145 -16.33 6.25 5.27
N GLU A 146 -16.98 5.40 6.03
CA GLU A 146 -18.40 5.46 6.31
C GLU A 146 -18.68 5.72 7.78
N LYS A 147 -19.80 6.39 8.02
CA LYS A 147 -20.38 6.58 9.34
C LYS A 147 -21.75 5.93 9.32
N ILE A 148 -21.97 5.00 10.22
CA ILE A 148 -23.23 4.28 10.40
C ILE A 148 -23.78 4.72 11.74
N GLU A 149 -25.00 5.25 11.72
CA GLU A 149 -25.74 5.59 12.93
C GLU A 149 -26.32 4.32 13.54
N GLY A 150 -26.31 4.24 14.86
CA GLY A 150 -26.97 3.14 15.55
C GLY A 150 -28.46 3.12 15.30
N ASN A 151 -29.00 1.90 15.29
CA ASN A 151 -30.42 1.63 15.06
C ASN A 151 -30.99 0.69 16.13
N GLY A 152 -30.26 0.49 17.25
CA GLY A 152 -30.66 -0.43 18.31
C GLY A 152 -30.53 -1.91 17.94
N THR A 153 -29.68 -2.24 16.96
CA THR A 153 -29.38 -3.64 16.58
C THR A 153 -27.87 -3.93 16.64
N GLU A 154 -27.49 -5.20 16.61
CA GLU A 154 -26.08 -5.62 16.46
C GLU A 154 -25.62 -5.63 14.99
N GLY A 155 -26.52 -5.36 14.04
CA GLY A 155 -26.30 -5.45 12.61
C GLY A 155 -27.15 -6.56 11.97
N PRO A 156 -26.82 -6.99 10.74
CA PRO A 156 -25.70 -6.53 9.92
C PRO A 156 -25.88 -5.09 9.41
N PHE A 157 -24.83 -4.28 9.55
CA PHE A 157 -24.71 -2.96 8.95
C PHE A 157 -24.05 -3.07 7.58
N ARG A 158 -24.78 -2.70 6.53
CA ARG A 158 -24.28 -2.79 5.16
C ARG A 158 -23.51 -1.53 4.78
N LEU A 159 -22.27 -1.72 4.36
CA LEU A 159 -21.42 -0.69 3.79
C LEU A 159 -21.90 -0.33 2.38
N LYS A 160 -21.60 0.90 1.95
CA LYS A 160 -21.94 1.41 0.63
C LYS A 160 -21.32 0.60 -0.51
N TYR A 161 -20.13 0.04 -0.29
CA TYR A 161 -19.43 -0.77 -1.30
C TYR A 161 -19.25 -2.22 -0.84
N ALA A 162 -19.29 -3.11 -1.83
CA ALA A 162 -19.03 -4.54 -1.74
C ALA A 162 -17.63 -4.87 -2.29
N ASP A 163 -17.23 -6.15 -2.28
CA ASP A 163 -15.91 -6.59 -2.76
C ASP A 163 -14.73 -5.85 -2.12
N LEU A 164 -14.76 -5.85 -0.79
CA LEU A 164 -13.77 -5.23 0.06
C LEU A 164 -12.46 -6.03 0.07
N ILE A 165 -11.34 -5.34 0.28
CA ILE A 165 -10.05 -6.00 0.48
C ILE A 165 -10.04 -6.59 1.89
N ASN A 166 -9.77 -7.89 1.99
CA ASN A 166 -9.81 -8.60 3.27
C ASN A 166 -8.76 -8.04 4.25
N GLY A 167 -9.20 -7.64 5.44
CA GLY A 167 -8.34 -7.09 6.50
C GLY A 167 -7.93 -5.64 6.30
N SER A 168 -8.48 -4.95 5.30
CA SER A 168 -8.25 -3.52 5.09
C SER A 168 -9.05 -2.63 6.04
N GLU A 169 -10.04 -3.18 6.74
CA GLU A 169 -10.98 -2.40 7.52
C GLU A 169 -10.42 -1.98 8.89
N ILE A 170 -10.75 -0.75 9.29
CA ILE A 170 -10.60 -0.23 10.63
C ILE A 170 -11.99 0.20 11.10
N VAL A 171 -12.45 -0.40 12.20
CA VAL A 171 -13.75 -0.11 12.79
C VAL A 171 -13.56 0.61 14.12
N GLU A 172 -14.12 1.81 14.22
CA GLU A 172 -14.14 2.64 15.42
C GLU A 172 -15.59 2.81 15.88
N LEU A 173 -15.85 2.64 17.16
CA LEU A 173 -17.09 3.03 17.80
C LEU A 173 -16.92 4.39 18.46
N ILE A 174 -17.89 5.29 18.28
CA ILE A 174 -18.06 6.49 19.08
C ILE A 174 -19.29 6.27 19.96
N ASP A 175 -19.10 6.22 21.27
CA ASP A 175 -20.20 6.08 22.22
C ASP A 175 -20.96 7.41 22.44
N LYS A 176 -22.04 7.35 23.23
CA LYS A 176 -22.88 8.49 23.61
C LYS A 176 -22.13 9.64 24.31
N GLU A 177 -20.97 9.35 24.91
CA GLU A 177 -20.10 10.32 25.58
C GLU A 177 -19.04 10.90 24.63
N GLY A 178 -19.03 10.47 23.36
CA GLY A 178 -18.10 10.90 22.34
C GLY A 178 -16.75 10.18 22.40
N LYS A 179 -16.59 9.16 23.24
CA LYS A 179 -15.34 8.42 23.37
C LYS A 179 -15.20 7.45 22.21
N ARG A 180 -13.99 7.44 21.63
CA ARG A 180 -13.64 6.54 20.53
C ARG A 180 -12.98 5.28 21.02
N THR A 181 -13.46 4.14 20.53
CA THR A 181 -12.89 2.82 20.79
C THR A 181 -12.66 2.08 19.49
N VAL A 182 -11.43 1.61 19.24
CA VAL A 182 -11.12 0.77 18.09
C VAL A 182 -11.56 -0.66 18.39
N LEU A 183 -12.40 -1.22 17.53
CA LEU A 183 -12.91 -2.59 17.64
C LEU A 183 -11.95 -3.57 16.95
N ARG A 184 -11.85 -4.80 17.48
CA ARG A 184 -11.01 -5.88 16.95
C ARG A 184 -11.84 -6.90 16.19
N ARG A 185 -11.47 -7.14 14.93
CA ARG A 185 -12.08 -8.18 14.07
C ARG A 185 -12.05 -9.54 14.78
N ASN A 186 -13.13 -10.31 14.61
CA ASN A 186 -13.41 -11.62 15.20
C ASN A 186 -13.70 -11.62 16.71
N ASN A 187 -13.27 -10.59 17.46
CA ASN A 187 -13.59 -10.46 18.88
C ASN A 187 -14.84 -9.58 19.07
N ASP A 188 -14.81 -8.37 18.52
CA ASP A 188 -15.83 -7.34 18.75
C ASP A 188 -16.80 -7.22 17.57
N TYR A 189 -16.41 -7.67 16.38
CA TYR A 189 -17.26 -7.70 15.19
C TYR A 189 -16.85 -8.79 14.21
N SER A 190 -17.73 -9.08 13.25
CA SER A 190 -17.46 -9.85 12.04
C SER A 190 -17.77 -9.02 10.80
N ILE A 191 -17.15 -9.34 9.67
CA ILE A 191 -17.36 -8.64 8.40
C ILE A 191 -17.39 -9.63 7.23
N ASN A 192 -18.37 -9.48 6.36
CA ASN A 192 -18.45 -10.16 5.08
C ASN A 192 -17.85 -9.27 3.99
N TYR A 193 -16.60 -9.53 3.60
CA TYR A 193 -15.89 -8.75 2.60
C TYR A 193 -16.51 -8.78 1.21
N ILE A 194 -17.27 -9.83 0.88
CA ILE A 194 -17.94 -9.93 -0.42
C ILE A 194 -19.17 -9.04 -0.42
N ALA A 195 -19.99 -9.14 0.63
CA ALA A 195 -21.26 -8.42 0.69
C ALA A 195 -21.14 -6.99 1.23
N GLY A 196 -20.05 -6.67 1.94
CA GLY A 196 -19.86 -5.39 2.64
C GLY A 196 -20.64 -5.29 3.96
N ASP A 197 -20.99 -6.42 4.58
CA ASP A 197 -21.82 -6.42 5.79
C ASP A 197 -20.95 -6.54 7.05
N ILE A 198 -21.17 -5.67 8.05
CA ILE A 198 -20.50 -5.71 9.37
C ILE A 198 -21.51 -6.05 10.45
N GLU A 199 -21.17 -6.98 11.33
CA GLU A 199 -22.02 -7.37 12.46
C GLU A 199 -21.21 -7.29 13.75
N LEU A 200 -21.73 -6.56 14.75
CA LEU A 200 -21.12 -6.46 16.06
C LEU A 200 -21.33 -7.76 16.85
N LYS A 201 -20.36 -8.13 17.67
CA LYS A 201 -20.45 -9.31 18.53
C LYS A 201 -20.74 -8.88 19.96
N ASN A 202 -21.77 -9.48 20.55
CA ASN A 202 -22.13 -9.28 21.96
C ASN A 202 -22.40 -7.80 22.32
N ARG A 203 -22.84 -6.99 21.34
CA ARG A 203 -23.09 -5.57 21.53
C ARG A 203 -24.12 -5.05 20.52
N ILE A 204 -25.02 -4.21 21.02
CA ILE A 204 -25.95 -3.40 20.23
C ILE A 204 -25.33 -2.03 19.95
N LEU A 205 -25.52 -1.50 18.73
CA LEU A 205 -25.20 -0.12 18.38
C LEU A 205 -26.42 0.77 18.67
N GLU A 206 -26.38 1.50 19.78
CA GLU A 206 -27.49 2.34 20.24
C GLU A 206 -27.71 3.55 19.33
N ASN A 207 -28.94 4.08 19.26
CA ASN A 207 -29.32 5.18 18.35
C ASN A 207 -28.49 6.48 18.51
N ASN A 208 -27.77 6.64 19.62
CA ASN A 208 -26.90 7.78 19.91
C ASN A 208 -25.40 7.44 19.80
N GLU A 209 -25.07 6.30 19.22
CA GLU A 209 -23.71 5.84 18.96
C GLU A 209 -23.43 5.82 17.45
N LEU A 210 -22.15 5.90 17.09
CA LEU A 210 -21.70 5.88 15.71
C LEU A 210 -20.69 4.77 15.51
N LEU A 211 -20.86 4.00 14.44
CA LEU A 211 -19.84 3.11 13.93
C LEU A 211 -19.13 3.80 12.75
N ILE A 212 -17.84 4.04 12.88
CA ILE A 212 -17.00 4.55 11.80
C ILE A 212 -16.21 3.39 11.22
N VAL A 213 -16.39 3.16 9.92
CA VAL A 213 -15.71 2.09 9.19
C VAL A 213 -14.86 2.71 8.10
N LYS A 214 -13.56 2.47 8.15
CA LYS A 214 -12.62 2.80 7.07
C LYS A 214 -12.25 1.49 6.39
N TYR A 215 -12.32 1.39 5.08
CA TYR A 215 -12.04 0.13 4.38
C TYR A 215 -11.63 0.37 2.93
N GLU A 216 -10.96 -0.60 2.31
CA GLU A 216 -10.55 -0.53 0.90
C GLU A 216 -11.47 -1.37 0.02
N THR A 217 -11.66 -0.93 -1.22
CA THR A 217 -12.41 -1.66 -2.26
C THR A 217 -11.48 -2.08 -3.38
N LYS A 218 -11.77 -3.21 -4.03
CA LYS A 218 -10.99 -3.68 -5.18
C LYS A 218 -11.07 -2.76 -6.41
N ASN A 219 -12.03 -1.83 -6.46
CA ASN A 219 -12.28 -0.91 -7.57
C ASN A 219 -11.94 0.56 -7.24
N GLY A 220 -10.95 0.79 -6.35
CA GLY A 220 -10.60 2.13 -5.86
C GLY A 220 -10.50 3.21 -6.95
N ALA A 221 -11.20 4.32 -6.76
CA ALA A 221 -11.26 5.44 -7.68
C ALA A 221 -9.87 5.98 -8.05
N HIS A 222 -9.63 6.14 -9.35
CA HIS A 222 -8.41 6.76 -9.87
C HIS A 222 -8.45 8.27 -9.64
N TYR A 223 -7.63 8.77 -8.71
CA TYR A 223 -7.30 10.18 -8.66
C TYR A 223 -6.06 10.41 -9.54
N ARG A 224 -6.25 11.04 -10.70
CA ARG A 224 -5.16 11.57 -11.53
C ARG A 224 -4.88 12.99 -11.04
N LEU A 225 -3.85 13.15 -10.23
CA LEU A 225 -3.26 14.47 -9.94
C LEU A 225 -2.01 14.60 -10.81
N GLU A 226 -2.14 15.25 -11.95
CA GLU A 226 -1.00 15.72 -12.75
C GLU A 226 -0.66 17.14 -12.32
N GLU A 227 0.20 17.24 -11.30
CA GLU A 227 0.79 18.52 -10.92
C GLU A 227 2.28 18.48 -11.26
N ALA A 228 2.61 18.94 -12.47
CA ALA A 228 3.98 19.34 -12.79
C ALA A 228 4.14 20.80 -12.34
N HIS A 229 4.93 21.03 -11.31
CA HIS A 229 5.27 22.39 -10.86
C HIS A 229 6.59 22.79 -11.50
N TYR A 230 6.51 23.69 -12.47
CA TYR A 230 7.67 24.34 -13.06
C TYR A 230 7.79 25.75 -12.48
N ALA A 231 8.84 26.01 -11.70
CA ALA A 231 9.16 27.34 -11.20
C ALA A 231 10.30 27.93 -12.04
N TYR A 232 10.01 28.99 -12.80
CA TYR A 232 11.02 29.78 -13.51
C TYR A 232 10.90 31.24 -13.07
N ARG A 233 11.98 31.80 -12.50
CA ARG A 233 12.04 33.19 -12.00
C ARG A 233 10.86 33.57 -11.08
N ASN A 234 10.61 32.77 -10.02
CA ASN A 234 9.52 32.98 -9.05
C ASN A 234 8.09 32.97 -9.64
N GLN A 235 7.91 32.40 -10.84
CA GLN A 235 6.58 32.16 -11.40
C GLN A 235 6.32 30.66 -11.43
N THR A 236 5.27 30.23 -10.72
CA THR A 236 4.78 28.85 -10.71
C THR A 236 3.87 28.64 -11.90
N PHE A 237 4.24 27.75 -12.82
CA PHE A 237 3.40 27.35 -13.93
C PHE A 237 2.87 25.94 -13.67
N GLY A 238 1.55 25.83 -13.48
CA GLY A 238 0.86 24.54 -13.47
C GLY A 238 0.53 24.12 -14.89
N LEU A 239 1.13 23.04 -15.39
CA LEU A 239 0.75 22.42 -16.65
C LEU A 239 -0.34 21.39 -16.38
N GLY A 240 -1.61 21.83 -16.41
CA GLY A 240 -2.75 20.93 -16.48
C GLY A 240 -3.02 20.54 -17.92
N ILE A 241 -2.81 19.28 -18.29
CA ILE A 241 -3.35 18.73 -19.55
C ILE A 241 -4.78 18.25 -19.21
N LYS A 242 -5.77 18.90 -19.82
CA LYS A 242 -7.19 18.52 -19.72
C LYS A 242 -7.45 17.12 -20.25
#